data_AF-A0A1H4K3H6-F1
#
_entry.id   AF-A0A1H4K3H6-F1
#
_cell.length_a   1.000
_cell.length_b   1.000
_cell.length_c   1.000
_cell.angle_alpha   90.00
_cell.angle_beta   90.00
_cell.angle_gamma   90.00
#
_symmetry.space_group_name_H-M   'P 1'
#
loop_
_entity.id
_entity.type
_entity.pdbx_description
1 polymer ?
#
loop_
_entity_poly.entity_id
_entity_poly.type
_entity_poly.pdbx_seq_one_letter_code
_entity_poly.pdbx_strand_id
1 'polypeptide(L)'
;MHKAVLFFIFFFICFKISAQSELYVLSVRPQNITGPDGAGECDGRIGDYRNGYSVTHSTGRYQINSNSVYIKIDYQEGYNDDPGYGCNGPCGQYSEMCNGVEYESTFNHFSSYENIYSGEDPITCGTQDCLAISYKAVFLPSISAPVGKLCEKEQLFAQYSDGVNHNVNDLVWEFYSNTGWKEIPNHKNRYPLNVSLLDVFGASWRTQFTGNLQLRFKYTAPFTSDVLYSFSTYTISLTECSPEFDSLSAFKTKCNYSEDGSFKLKVKRDLDSNEKLIMTLYYQYSTGFDLAPNPQETSSNLFNEPDGSYSHTWSENLPSGNYKIKYQTKIGSGGISPTDPTWTTLSEYSFTITNARRVEFSAEKLNDESCFEVEDGKIRVYNVISESNRSFSYIVYEVQGTNTVTVLKNWTSFASNNVIINNLKKTRLRLKLKDSQGCFAKLN
;
A
#
# COMPACT_ATOMS: atom_id res chain seq x y z
N MET A 1 -4.17 -32.48 39.05
CA MET A 1 -4.36 -33.70 38.25
C MET A 1 -5.39 -33.43 37.16
N HIS A 2 -4.96 -33.65 35.92
CA HIS A 2 -5.66 -33.90 34.67
C HIS A 2 -7.11 -33.39 34.46
N LYS A 3 -7.29 -32.56 33.42
CA LYS A 3 -7.63 -33.06 32.07
C LYS A 3 -7.54 -31.92 31.05
N ALA A 4 -6.55 -32.04 30.17
CA ALA A 4 -6.44 -31.27 28.94
C ALA A 4 -7.61 -31.65 28.03
N VAL A 5 -8.44 -30.67 27.66
CA VAL A 5 -9.48 -30.84 26.64
C VAL A 5 -8.83 -30.61 25.29
N LEU A 6 -8.72 -31.70 24.53
CA LEU A 6 -8.35 -31.75 23.13
C LEU A 6 -9.20 -30.75 22.32
N PHE A 7 -8.56 -29.69 21.81
CA PHE A 7 -9.07 -28.91 20.69
C PHE A 7 -8.37 -29.39 19.42
N PHE A 8 -8.75 -30.57 18.95
CA PHE A 8 -8.44 -31.04 17.61
C PHE A 8 -9.64 -30.69 16.72
N ILE A 9 -9.81 -29.39 16.45
CA ILE A 9 -10.67 -28.98 15.33
C ILE A 9 -9.86 -29.27 14.07
N PHE A 10 -10.30 -30.32 13.39
CA PHE A 10 -10.00 -30.67 12.01
C PHE A 10 -10.28 -29.46 11.13
N PHE A 11 -9.32 -28.54 11.03
CA PHE A 11 -9.31 -27.47 10.06
C PHE A 11 -8.78 -28.06 8.74
N PHE A 12 -9.60 -28.94 8.15
CA PHE A 12 -9.58 -29.22 6.72
C PHE A 12 -10.08 -27.94 6.03
N ILE A 13 -9.29 -26.87 6.10
CA ILE A 13 -9.36 -25.86 5.05
C ILE A 13 -8.84 -26.60 3.82
N CYS A 14 -9.72 -26.77 2.83
CA CYS A 14 -9.32 -26.86 1.44
C CYS A 14 -8.43 -25.66 1.13
N PHE A 15 -7.13 -25.75 1.45
CA PHE A 15 -6.12 -24.96 0.76
C PHE A 15 -6.23 -25.45 -0.66
N LYS A 16 -6.97 -24.68 -1.49
CA LYS A 16 -6.67 -24.65 -2.91
C LYS A 16 -5.17 -24.41 -2.95
N ILE A 17 -4.42 -25.45 -3.33
CA ILE A 17 -3.00 -25.33 -3.63
C ILE A 17 -2.96 -24.33 -4.77
N SER A 18 -2.77 -23.06 -4.44
CA SER A 18 -2.60 -22.01 -5.42
C SER A 18 -1.30 -22.36 -6.14
N ALA A 19 -1.35 -22.43 -7.47
CA ALA A 19 -0.15 -22.53 -8.28
C ALA A 19 0.86 -21.48 -7.84
N GLN A 20 2.11 -21.92 -7.69
CA GLN A 20 3.22 -21.04 -7.28
C GLN A 20 3.87 -20.38 -8.50
N SER A 21 3.72 -21.00 -9.66
CA SER A 21 4.44 -20.65 -10.88
C SER A 21 3.65 -20.97 -12.14
N GLU A 22 4.06 -20.35 -13.24
CA GLU A 22 3.45 -20.45 -14.56
C GLU A 22 4.54 -20.73 -15.59
N LEU A 23 4.34 -21.76 -16.44
CA LEU A 23 5.21 -22.08 -17.56
C LEU A 23 4.49 -21.73 -18.87
N TYR A 24 5.18 -20.99 -19.75
CA TYR A 24 4.71 -20.67 -21.09
C TYR A 24 5.61 -21.32 -22.11
N VAL A 25 5.03 -22.08 -23.04
CA VAL A 25 5.76 -22.82 -24.07
C VAL A 25 5.18 -22.55 -25.45
N LEU A 26 6.02 -22.17 -26.39
CA LEU A 26 5.71 -22.11 -27.82
C LEU A 26 6.63 -23.08 -28.53
N SER A 27 6.07 -23.95 -29.36
CA SER A 27 6.82 -24.93 -30.12
C SER A 27 6.22 -25.18 -31.50
N VAL A 28 7.07 -25.30 -32.51
CA VAL A 28 6.72 -25.70 -33.87
C VAL A 28 7.64 -26.84 -34.27
N ARG A 29 7.04 -27.93 -34.71
CA ARG A 29 7.75 -29.08 -35.26
C ARG A 29 7.69 -28.95 -36.79
N PRO A 30 8.82 -29.09 -37.50
CA PRO A 30 8.80 -29.15 -38.96
C PRO A 30 7.94 -30.35 -39.40
N GLN A 31 7.31 -30.22 -40.56
CA GLN A 31 6.65 -31.35 -41.20
C GLN A 31 7.71 -32.38 -41.59
N ASN A 32 7.39 -33.66 -41.45
CA ASN A 32 8.28 -34.73 -41.87
C ASN A 32 7.57 -35.55 -42.95
N ILE A 33 8.06 -35.43 -44.19
CA ILE A 33 7.39 -35.99 -45.39
C ILE A 33 8.02 -37.28 -45.90
N THR A 34 8.98 -37.85 -45.18
CA THR A 34 9.52 -39.18 -45.49
C THR A 34 8.50 -40.26 -45.12
N GLY A 35 7.72 -40.70 -46.12
CA GLY A 35 6.83 -41.85 -46.01
C GLY A 35 7.06 -42.81 -47.17
N PRO A 36 6.72 -44.11 -47.02
CA PRO A 36 6.80 -45.08 -48.12
C PRO A 36 5.92 -44.72 -49.33
N ASP A 37 4.87 -43.91 -49.12
CA ASP A 37 3.82 -43.64 -50.11
C ASP A 37 3.71 -42.14 -50.52
N GLY A 38 4.68 -41.30 -50.13
CA GLY A 38 4.69 -39.86 -50.45
C GLY A 38 5.74 -39.54 -51.50
N ALA A 39 5.33 -39.25 -52.72
CA ALA A 39 6.20 -38.87 -53.85
C ALA A 39 6.93 -37.52 -53.63
N GLY A 40 7.93 -37.50 -52.75
CA GLY A 40 8.84 -36.38 -52.51
C GLY A 40 10.28 -36.86 -52.46
N GLU A 41 11.13 -36.22 -53.29
CA GLU A 41 12.59 -36.19 -53.49
C GLU A 41 13.58 -37.18 -52.83
N CYS A 42 13.25 -37.92 -51.77
CA CYS A 42 14.05 -39.04 -51.28
C CYS A 42 13.70 -40.31 -52.06
N ASP A 43 13.91 -40.22 -53.37
CA ASP A 43 13.67 -41.23 -54.40
C ASP A 43 14.38 -42.56 -54.06
N GLY A 44 13.73 -43.41 -53.27
CA GLY A 44 14.13 -44.80 -53.01
C GLY A 44 15.46 -45.02 -52.28
N ARG A 45 16.00 -44.00 -51.57
CA ARG A 45 17.30 -44.08 -50.88
C ARG A 45 17.23 -44.45 -49.40
N ILE A 46 16.05 -44.32 -48.80
CA ILE A 46 15.84 -44.52 -47.37
C ILE A 46 14.80 -45.64 -47.20
N GLY A 47 15.20 -46.74 -46.57
CA GLY A 47 14.30 -47.79 -46.11
C GLY A 47 14.08 -47.69 -44.60
N ASP A 48 12.98 -48.28 -44.11
CA ASP A 48 12.61 -48.33 -42.69
C ASP A 48 12.84 -47.01 -41.92
N TYR A 49 12.14 -45.94 -42.32
CA TYR A 49 12.25 -44.64 -41.68
C TYR A 49 11.41 -44.53 -40.40
N ARG A 50 12.01 -44.04 -39.32
CA ARG A 50 11.35 -43.72 -38.06
C ARG A 50 11.78 -42.35 -37.57
N ASN A 51 10.82 -41.57 -37.10
CA ASN A 51 11.08 -40.36 -36.34
C ASN A 51 10.15 -40.25 -35.14
N GLY A 52 10.52 -39.43 -34.16
CA GLY A 52 9.68 -39.12 -33.02
C GLY A 52 10.18 -37.93 -32.22
N TYR A 53 9.25 -37.21 -31.58
CA TYR A 53 9.57 -36.13 -30.65
C TYR A 53 9.04 -36.48 -29.26
N SER A 54 9.83 -36.22 -28.23
CA SER A 54 9.38 -36.26 -26.84
C SER A 54 9.69 -34.93 -26.18
N VAL A 55 8.65 -34.19 -25.77
CA VAL A 55 8.81 -32.94 -25.04
C VAL A 55 8.03 -33.02 -23.74
N THR A 56 8.59 -32.50 -22.63
CA THR A 56 7.86 -32.49 -21.34
C THR A 56 6.62 -31.62 -21.41
N HIS A 57 6.70 -30.52 -22.17
CA HIS A 57 5.62 -29.55 -22.35
C HIS A 57 5.53 -29.16 -23.82
N SER A 58 4.36 -29.35 -24.42
CA SER A 58 4.02 -28.87 -25.77
C SER A 58 3.66 -27.39 -25.75
N THR A 59 3.34 -26.81 -26.91
CA THR A 59 2.79 -25.45 -26.99
C THR A 59 1.59 -25.29 -26.05
N GLY A 60 1.65 -24.28 -25.18
CA GLY A 60 0.60 -24.03 -24.19
C GLY A 60 1.10 -23.28 -22.94
N ARG A 61 0.18 -23.15 -21.99
CA ARG A 61 0.43 -22.54 -20.67
C ARG A 61 0.12 -23.56 -19.59
N TYR A 62 1.01 -23.67 -18.59
CA TYR A 62 0.93 -24.66 -17.53
C TYR A 62 1.03 -24.00 -16.16
N GLN A 63 0.13 -24.37 -15.24
CA GLN A 63 0.23 -24.00 -13.83
C GLN A 63 1.10 -25.04 -13.12
N ILE A 64 2.15 -24.58 -12.45
CA ILE A 64 3.12 -25.44 -11.77
C ILE A 64 3.06 -25.17 -10.25
N ASN A 65 2.86 -26.23 -9.47
CA ASN A 65 2.80 -26.17 -8.01
C ASN A 65 4.21 -26.36 -7.39
N SER A 66 5.22 -25.71 -7.94
CA SER A 66 6.63 -25.82 -7.54
C SER A 66 7.38 -24.60 -8.06
N ASN A 67 8.43 -24.16 -7.35
CA ASN A 67 9.33 -23.08 -7.80
C ASN A 67 10.36 -23.53 -8.85
N SER A 68 10.23 -24.76 -9.34
CA SER A 68 11.04 -25.30 -10.43
C SER A 68 10.24 -26.23 -11.33
N VAL A 69 10.61 -26.31 -12.61
CA VAL A 69 10.00 -27.21 -13.58
C VAL A 69 11.07 -27.88 -14.46
N TYR A 70 10.88 -29.16 -14.74
CA TYR A 70 11.78 -29.92 -15.61
C TYR A 70 11.37 -29.75 -17.07
N ILE A 71 12.32 -29.34 -17.92
CA ILE A 71 12.14 -29.22 -19.36
C ILE A 71 13.05 -30.23 -20.03
N LYS A 72 12.45 -31.06 -20.89
CA LYS A 72 13.13 -32.04 -21.71
C LYS A 72 12.63 -31.95 -23.15
N ILE A 73 13.56 -31.98 -24.09
CA ILE A 73 13.33 -32.00 -25.53
C ILE A 73 14.19 -33.13 -26.10
N ASP A 74 13.53 -34.14 -26.65
CA ASP A 74 14.15 -35.25 -27.36
C ASP A 74 13.63 -35.28 -28.77
N TYR A 75 14.53 -35.64 -29.67
CA TYR A 75 14.19 -36.05 -31.02
C TYR A 75 14.89 -37.37 -31.29
N GLN A 76 14.17 -38.24 -31.97
CA GLN A 76 14.70 -39.50 -32.45
C GLN A 76 14.45 -39.57 -33.94
N GLU A 77 15.49 -39.97 -34.65
CA GLU A 77 15.41 -40.24 -36.07
C GLU A 77 16.34 -41.40 -36.39
N GLY A 78 15.78 -42.40 -37.06
CA GLY A 78 16.50 -43.56 -37.51
C GLY A 78 16.03 -43.99 -38.89
N TYR A 79 16.99 -44.45 -39.67
CA TYR A 79 16.74 -44.98 -40.99
C TYR A 79 17.80 -46.01 -41.35
N ASN A 80 17.52 -46.84 -42.35
CA ASN A 80 18.56 -47.55 -43.07
C ASN A 80 18.78 -46.87 -44.43
N ASP A 81 20.03 -46.80 -44.86
CA ASP A 81 20.34 -46.49 -46.27
C ASP A 81 19.91 -47.72 -47.08
N ASP A 82 18.87 -47.58 -47.91
CA ASP A 82 18.42 -48.64 -48.84
C ASP A 82 19.22 -48.52 -50.15
N PRO A 83 20.14 -49.45 -50.45
CA PRO A 83 21.04 -49.36 -51.56
C PRO A 83 20.52 -50.19 -52.75
N GLY A 84 19.35 -49.82 -53.27
CA GLY A 84 18.93 -50.22 -54.62
C GLY A 84 19.95 -49.82 -55.72
N TYR A 85 20.99 -49.04 -55.37
CA TYR A 85 22.08 -48.59 -56.24
C TYR A 85 23.48 -48.95 -55.68
N GLY A 86 23.96 -50.18 -55.94
CA GLY A 86 25.41 -50.44 -56.12
C GLY A 86 26.25 -50.91 -54.93
N CYS A 87 25.67 -51.35 -53.81
CA CYS A 87 26.46 -51.95 -52.72
C CYS A 87 26.82 -53.42 -53.01
N ASN A 88 28.11 -53.69 -53.27
CA ASN A 88 28.67 -55.05 -53.38
C ASN A 88 29.11 -55.58 -51.98
N GLY A 89 28.18 -55.66 -51.02
CA GLY A 89 28.40 -56.11 -49.63
C GLY A 89 27.10 -56.07 -48.80
N PRO A 90 27.06 -56.50 -47.52
CA PRO A 90 25.82 -56.52 -46.73
C PRO A 90 25.25 -55.11 -46.54
N CYS A 91 24.11 -54.89 -47.20
CA CYS A 91 23.32 -53.66 -47.25
C CYS A 91 22.42 -53.49 -46.01
N GLY A 92 22.14 -52.24 -45.62
CA GLY A 92 20.95 -51.84 -44.84
C GLY A 92 20.87 -52.33 -43.38
N GLN A 93 21.72 -51.83 -42.49
CA GLN A 93 21.43 -51.89 -41.05
C GLN A 93 20.78 -50.58 -40.62
N TYR A 94 19.58 -50.67 -40.04
CA TYR A 94 18.91 -49.54 -39.42
C TYR A 94 19.80 -48.95 -38.31
N SER A 95 20.00 -47.64 -38.37
CA SER A 95 20.70 -46.89 -37.33
C SER A 95 19.86 -45.70 -36.89
N GLU A 96 19.77 -45.49 -35.57
CA GLU A 96 19.30 -44.23 -35.00
C GLU A 96 20.40 -43.19 -35.20
N MET A 97 20.17 -42.22 -36.08
CA MET A 97 21.07 -41.09 -36.34
C MET A 97 20.94 -40.03 -35.25
N CYS A 98 19.72 -39.80 -34.79
CA CYS A 98 19.42 -38.98 -33.62
C CYS A 98 18.88 -39.88 -32.53
N ASN A 99 19.61 -39.97 -31.41
CA ASN A 99 19.30 -40.92 -30.35
C ASN A 99 19.32 -40.26 -28.97
N GLY A 100 18.23 -39.58 -28.65
CA GLY A 100 17.87 -39.26 -27.27
C GLY A 100 17.85 -37.78 -26.97
N VAL A 101 18.21 -37.44 -25.73
CA VAL A 101 17.92 -36.15 -25.12
C VAL A 101 18.78 -35.05 -25.74
N GLU A 102 18.14 -34.13 -26.45
CA GLU A 102 18.79 -33.01 -27.11
C GLU A 102 18.95 -31.83 -26.14
N TYR A 103 17.98 -31.66 -25.26
CA TYR A 103 18.03 -30.67 -24.19
C TYR A 103 17.30 -31.18 -22.95
N GLU A 104 17.96 -31.11 -21.81
CA GLU A 104 17.35 -31.28 -20.49
C GLU A 104 17.85 -30.23 -19.51
N SER A 105 16.91 -29.63 -18.78
CA SER A 105 17.25 -28.67 -17.73
C SER A 105 16.11 -28.51 -16.74
N THR A 106 16.45 -28.16 -15.51
CA THR A 106 15.46 -27.73 -14.50
C THR A 106 15.44 -26.21 -14.46
N PHE A 107 14.31 -25.63 -14.83
CA PHE A 107 14.09 -24.19 -14.79
C PHE A 107 13.72 -23.78 -13.38
N ASN A 108 14.37 -22.73 -12.90
CA ASN A 108 13.90 -21.95 -11.75
C ASN A 108 13.20 -20.69 -12.28
N HIS A 109 12.53 -19.92 -11.41
CA HIS A 109 11.87 -18.69 -11.84
C HIS A 109 12.76 -17.78 -12.69
N PHE A 110 12.15 -17.19 -13.71
CA PHE A 110 12.77 -16.38 -14.76
C PHE A 110 13.76 -17.11 -15.68
N SER A 111 13.91 -18.43 -15.54
CA SER A 111 14.64 -19.23 -16.53
C SER A 111 13.86 -19.27 -17.84
N SER A 112 14.58 -19.15 -18.95
CA SER A 112 14.04 -19.31 -20.29
C SER A 112 14.97 -20.14 -21.16
N TYR A 113 14.42 -20.75 -22.19
CA TYR A 113 15.16 -21.42 -23.25
C TYR A 113 14.54 -21.08 -24.59
N GLU A 114 15.39 -20.94 -25.60
CA GLU A 114 15.00 -20.74 -26.97
C GLU A 114 15.89 -21.58 -27.88
N ASN A 115 15.25 -22.38 -28.72
CA ASN A 115 15.84 -23.00 -29.89
C ASN A 115 15.00 -22.62 -31.11
N ILE A 116 15.67 -22.23 -32.19
CA ILE A 116 15.04 -21.98 -33.48
C ILE A 116 15.64 -22.98 -34.43
N TYR A 117 14.83 -23.96 -34.85
CA TYR A 117 15.25 -24.91 -35.85
C TYR A 117 15.50 -24.18 -37.17
N SER A 118 16.67 -24.42 -37.78
CA SER A 118 17.11 -23.73 -39.00
C SER A 118 17.25 -24.65 -40.22
N GLY A 119 16.89 -25.93 -40.06
CA GLY A 119 16.89 -26.89 -41.17
C GLY A 119 15.65 -26.77 -42.06
N GLU A 120 15.50 -27.73 -42.97
CA GLU A 120 14.41 -27.76 -43.94
C GLU A 120 13.06 -28.06 -43.29
N ASP A 121 12.01 -27.34 -43.72
CA ASP A 121 10.61 -27.63 -43.38
C ASP A 121 9.78 -27.64 -44.67
N PRO A 122 9.30 -28.81 -45.14
CA PRO A 122 9.38 -30.10 -44.47
C PRO A 122 10.78 -30.72 -44.49
N ILE A 123 11.10 -31.55 -43.50
CA ILE A 123 12.30 -32.41 -43.49
C ILE A 123 12.18 -33.38 -44.67
N THR A 124 13.11 -33.29 -45.61
CA THR A 124 13.14 -34.10 -46.82
C THR A 124 13.91 -35.40 -46.59
N CYS A 125 15.23 -35.41 -46.41
CA CYS A 125 16.03 -36.65 -46.37
C CYS A 125 16.96 -36.76 -45.16
N GLY A 126 16.45 -37.22 -44.02
CA GLY A 126 17.25 -37.34 -42.79
C GLY A 126 17.65 -35.97 -42.24
N THR A 127 17.38 -35.69 -40.97
CA THR A 127 17.87 -34.46 -40.35
C THR A 127 19.39 -34.52 -40.21
N GLN A 128 20.07 -33.40 -40.49
CA GLN A 128 21.46 -33.20 -40.07
C GLN A 128 21.55 -32.64 -38.64
N ASP A 129 20.42 -32.21 -38.09
CA ASP A 129 20.31 -31.54 -36.80
C ASP A 129 19.33 -32.31 -35.92
N CYS A 130 19.87 -32.93 -34.88
CA CYS A 130 19.07 -33.72 -33.97
C CYS A 130 18.17 -32.87 -33.07
N LEU A 131 18.29 -31.54 -33.03
CA LEU A 131 17.32 -30.68 -32.35
C LEU A 131 16.32 -30.08 -33.36
N ALA A 132 15.61 -30.95 -34.07
CA ALA A 132 14.67 -30.61 -35.15
C ALA A 132 13.34 -29.97 -34.67
N ILE A 133 13.37 -29.04 -33.72
CA ILE A 133 12.18 -28.39 -33.18
C ILE A 133 12.47 -26.94 -32.82
N SER A 134 11.65 -26.01 -33.32
CA SER A 134 11.65 -24.66 -32.77
C SER A 134 10.90 -24.67 -31.45
N TYR A 135 11.57 -24.33 -30.36
CA TYR A 135 11.04 -24.44 -29.00
C TYR A 135 11.44 -23.24 -28.16
N LYS A 136 10.47 -22.62 -27.52
CA LYS A 136 10.70 -21.49 -26.62
C LYS A 136 9.88 -21.67 -25.35
N ALA A 137 10.54 -21.58 -24.21
CA ALA A 137 9.88 -21.68 -22.91
C ALA A 137 10.37 -20.61 -21.94
N VAL A 138 9.45 -20.12 -21.09
CA VAL A 138 9.79 -19.27 -19.96
C VAL A 138 9.00 -19.70 -18.74
N PHE A 139 9.68 -19.77 -17.60
CA PHE A 139 9.09 -20.15 -16.32
C PHE A 139 9.04 -18.94 -15.38
N LEU A 140 7.84 -18.55 -14.96
CA LEU A 140 7.58 -17.32 -14.21
C LEU A 140 6.93 -17.64 -12.87
N PRO A 141 7.18 -16.84 -11.81
CA PRO A 141 6.41 -16.92 -10.58
C PRO A 141 4.96 -16.49 -10.85
N SER A 142 3.98 -17.15 -10.24
CA SER A 142 2.59 -16.70 -10.30
C SER A 142 2.43 -15.36 -9.58
N ILE A 143 1.63 -14.47 -10.16
CA ILE A 143 1.31 -13.17 -9.58
C ILE A 143 -0.20 -13.01 -9.41
N SER A 144 -0.60 -12.26 -8.40
CA SER A 144 -1.99 -11.87 -8.17
C SER A 144 -2.14 -10.37 -8.33
N ALA A 145 -3.32 -9.93 -8.76
CA ALA A 145 -3.65 -8.52 -8.69
C ALA A 145 -3.57 -8.04 -7.23
N PRO A 146 -3.09 -6.80 -6.99
CA PRO A 146 -3.09 -6.19 -5.67
C PRO A 146 -4.50 -6.17 -5.06
N VAL A 147 -4.57 -6.41 -3.75
CA VAL A 147 -5.84 -6.35 -3.01
C VAL A 147 -6.08 -4.91 -2.57
N GLY A 148 -7.27 -4.38 -2.86
CA GLY A 148 -7.65 -3.01 -2.51
C GLY A 148 -7.56 -2.04 -3.67
N LYS A 149 -7.56 -0.74 -3.37
CA LYS A 149 -7.39 0.32 -4.36
C LYS A 149 -5.94 0.78 -4.34
N LEU A 150 -5.33 0.89 -5.52
CA LEU A 150 -3.98 1.43 -5.68
C LEU A 150 -4.03 2.88 -6.14
N CYS A 151 -3.12 3.69 -5.62
CA CYS A 151 -2.92 5.05 -6.10
C CYS A 151 -1.88 5.11 -7.24
N GLU A 152 -1.88 6.19 -8.02
CA GLU A 152 -1.08 6.27 -9.26
C GLU A 152 0.44 6.22 -9.06
N LYS A 153 0.93 6.40 -7.83
CA LYS A 153 2.34 6.33 -7.42
C LYS A 153 2.74 4.97 -6.84
N GLU A 154 1.77 4.11 -6.50
CA GLU A 154 2.05 2.80 -5.93
C GLU A 154 2.41 1.79 -7.02
N GLN A 155 3.20 0.78 -6.66
CA GLN A 155 3.58 -0.29 -7.58
C GLN A 155 2.36 -1.14 -7.96
N LEU A 156 2.18 -1.40 -9.25
CA LEU A 156 1.06 -2.19 -9.79
C LEU A 156 1.09 -3.65 -9.30
N PHE A 157 2.28 -4.20 -9.13
CA PHE A 157 2.50 -5.53 -8.56
C PHE A 157 3.66 -5.48 -7.56
N ALA A 158 3.60 -6.33 -6.54
CA ALA A 158 4.70 -6.47 -5.60
C ALA A 158 5.98 -6.94 -6.33
N GLN A 159 7.12 -6.44 -5.87
CA GLN A 159 8.41 -6.94 -6.32
C GLN A 159 8.56 -8.43 -5.95
N TYR A 160 9.17 -9.21 -6.84
CA TYR A 160 9.49 -10.60 -6.54
C TYR A 160 10.53 -10.69 -5.40
N SER A 161 10.53 -11.79 -4.67
CA SER A 161 11.26 -11.93 -3.39
C SER A 161 12.78 -11.80 -3.48
N ASP A 162 13.36 -11.91 -4.68
CA ASP A 162 14.80 -11.71 -4.89
C ASP A 162 15.22 -10.23 -4.95
N GLY A 163 14.27 -9.30 -4.96
CA GLY A 163 14.55 -7.86 -5.04
C GLY A 163 15.06 -7.40 -6.41
N VAL A 164 15.04 -8.27 -7.42
CA VAL A 164 15.57 -7.99 -8.75
C VAL A 164 14.45 -7.57 -9.70
N ASN A 165 14.86 -6.76 -10.65
CA ASN A 165 14.03 -6.05 -11.60
C ASN A 165 14.09 -6.76 -12.96
N HIS A 166 13.34 -7.86 -13.11
CA HIS A 166 13.46 -8.76 -14.26
C HIS A 166 12.78 -8.25 -15.53
N ASN A 167 13.47 -8.40 -16.66
CA ASN A 167 12.89 -8.21 -17.98
C ASN A 167 12.84 -9.56 -18.68
N VAL A 168 11.67 -9.94 -19.17
CA VAL A 168 11.44 -11.21 -19.85
C VAL A 168 11.35 -10.93 -21.35
N ASN A 169 12.25 -11.56 -22.12
CA ASN A 169 12.25 -11.43 -23.57
C ASN A 169 10.95 -11.99 -24.15
N ASP A 170 10.40 -11.29 -25.14
CA ASP A 170 9.19 -11.67 -25.88
C ASP A 170 7.91 -11.82 -25.03
N LEU A 171 7.98 -11.39 -23.77
CA LEU A 171 6.82 -11.05 -22.96
C LEU A 171 6.53 -9.56 -23.13
N VAL A 172 5.27 -9.24 -23.44
CA VAL A 172 4.83 -7.86 -23.60
C VAL A 172 3.52 -7.64 -22.83
N TRP A 173 3.55 -6.71 -21.89
CA TRP A 173 2.37 -6.25 -21.16
C TRP A 173 1.45 -5.42 -22.06
N GLU A 174 0.16 -5.69 -21.92
CA GLU A 174 -0.93 -5.00 -22.56
C GLU A 174 -1.92 -4.48 -21.51
N PHE A 175 -2.51 -3.34 -21.79
CA PHE A 175 -3.62 -2.79 -21.02
C PHE A 175 -4.87 -2.64 -21.90
N TYR A 176 -6.05 -2.73 -21.29
CA TYR A 176 -7.30 -2.48 -22.00
C TYR A 176 -7.55 -0.97 -22.08
N SER A 177 -7.30 -0.39 -23.25
CA SER A 177 -7.53 1.03 -23.54
C SER A 177 -8.99 1.27 -23.93
N ASN A 178 -9.36 2.54 -24.11
CA ASN A 178 -10.69 2.91 -24.61
C ASN A 178 -11.05 2.33 -26.00
N THR A 179 -10.09 1.76 -26.73
CA THR A 179 -10.28 1.18 -28.07
C THR A 179 -9.86 -0.29 -28.14
N GLY A 180 -9.65 -0.96 -27.00
CA GLY A 180 -9.20 -2.35 -26.92
C GLY A 180 -7.80 -2.52 -26.33
N TRP A 181 -7.27 -3.75 -26.41
CA TRP A 181 -5.95 -4.08 -25.87
C TRP A 181 -4.82 -3.38 -26.62
N LYS A 182 -3.92 -2.73 -25.88
CA LYS A 182 -2.72 -2.07 -26.40
C LYS A 182 -1.52 -2.38 -25.53
N GLU A 183 -0.33 -2.40 -26.13
CA GLU A 183 0.92 -2.50 -25.38
C GLU A 183 1.08 -1.30 -24.44
N ILE A 184 1.59 -1.56 -23.24
CA ILE A 184 1.94 -0.46 -22.33
C ILE A 184 3.12 0.33 -22.91
N PRO A 185 3.16 1.67 -22.74
CA PRO A 185 4.17 2.48 -23.42
C PRO A 185 5.57 2.33 -22.84
N ASN A 186 5.70 2.10 -21.53
CA ASN A 186 6.98 1.88 -20.85
C ASN A 186 6.96 0.56 -20.07
N HIS A 187 8.14 -0.01 -19.81
CA HIS A 187 8.31 -1.25 -19.03
C HIS A 187 7.58 -2.48 -19.60
N LYS A 188 7.36 -2.53 -20.92
CA LYS A 188 6.54 -3.57 -21.56
C LYS A 188 7.01 -5.01 -21.32
N ASN A 189 8.32 -5.24 -21.14
CA ASN A 189 8.91 -6.56 -20.88
C ASN A 189 9.12 -6.87 -19.38
N ARG A 190 8.70 -5.97 -18.48
CA ARG A 190 9.03 -6.06 -17.05
C ARG A 190 8.10 -7.05 -16.34
N TYR A 191 8.63 -8.09 -15.69
CA TYR A 191 7.82 -9.07 -14.96
C TYR A 191 8.36 -9.35 -13.54
N PRO A 192 7.54 -9.29 -12.47
CA PRO A 192 6.22 -8.64 -12.44
C PRO A 192 6.32 -7.17 -12.86
N LEU A 193 5.20 -6.56 -13.26
CA LEU A 193 5.15 -5.13 -13.58
C LEU A 193 5.18 -4.28 -12.28
N ASN A 194 6.29 -4.36 -11.53
CA ASN A 194 6.50 -3.73 -10.23
C ASN A 194 6.90 -2.25 -10.33
N VAL A 195 6.13 -1.50 -11.10
CA VAL A 195 6.29 -0.05 -11.35
C VAL A 195 4.95 0.65 -11.16
N SER A 196 4.94 1.97 -11.00
CA SER A 196 3.70 2.73 -10.78
C SER A 196 2.92 3.02 -12.06
N LEU A 197 1.66 3.45 -11.96
CA LEU A 197 0.92 3.95 -13.13
C LEU A 197 1.64 5.11 -13.80
N LEU A 198 2.22 6.01 -13.00
CA LEU A 198 2.96 7.16 -13.52
C LEU A 198 4.23 6.73 -14.26
N ASP A 199 4.92 5.70 -13.81
CA ASP A 199 6.09 5.18 -14.53
C ASP A 199 5.70 4.53 -15.86
N VAL A 200 4.55 3.84 -15.89
CA VAL A 200 4.05 3.21 -17.11
C VAL A 200 3.54 4.24 -18.10
N PHE A 201 2.58 5.08 -17.69
CA PHE A 201 1.79 5.94 -18.59
C PHE A 201 2.10 7.44 -18.49
N GLY A 202 2.87 7.88 -17.49
CA GLY A 202 3.10 9.29 -17.19
C GLY A 202 1.88 10.00 -16.62
N ALA A 203 1.94 11.34 -16.58
CA ALA A 203 0.86 12.18 -16.03
C ALA A 203 -0.47 12.07 -16.80
N SER A 204 -0.45 11.57 -18.04
CA SER A 204 -1.64 11.39 -18.90
C SER A 204 -2.30 10.02 -18.76
N TRP A 205 -2.00 9.25 -17.71
CA TRP A 205 -2.57 7.91 -17.51
C TRP A 205 -4.11 7.89 -17.55
N ARG A 206 -4.76 8.94 -17.06
CA ARG A 206 -6.23 9.08 -17.01
C ARG A 206 -6.91 9.07 -18.37
N THR A 207 -6.18 9.42 -19.43
CA THR A 207 -6.74 9.46 -20.79
C THR A 207 -6.55 8.12 -21.52
N GLN A 208 -5.80 7.18 -20.94
CA GLN A 208 -5.42 5.93 -21.61
C GLN A 208 -6.55 4.89 -21.55
N PHE A 209 -7.29 4.85 -20.45
CA PHE A 209 -8.37 3.89 -20.19
C PHE A 209 -9.44 4.51 -19.28
N THR A 210 -10.60 3.85 -19.17
CA THR A 210 -11.72 4.31 -18.33
C THR A 210 -11.99 3.31 -17.22
N GLY A 211 -12.10 3.78 -15.98
CA GLY A 211 -12.41 2.94 -14.81
C GLY A 211 -11.18 2.20 -14.25
N ASN A 212 -11.34 0.92 -13.95
CA ASN A 212 -10.27 0.08 -13.41
C ASN A 212 -9.22 -0.24 -14.50
N LEU A 213 -7.95 -0.29 -14.11
CA LEU A 213 -6.88 -0.71 -15.00
C LEU A 213 -6.96 -2.22 -15.20
N GLN A 214 -7.06 -2.66 -16.46
CA GLN A 214 -7.00 -4.08 -16.81
C GLN A 214 -5.70 -4.36 -17.53
N LEU A 215 -4.94 -5.34 -17.02
CA LEU A 215 -3.65 -5.76 -17.56
C LEU A 215 -3.66 -7.24 -17.92
N ARG A 216 -2.91 -7.58 -18.96
CA ARG A 216 -2.50 -8.94 -19.30
C ARG A 216 -1.13 -8.86 -19.95
N PHE A 217 -0.44 -9.98 -20.11
CA PHE A 217 0.72 -10.01 -20.99
C PHE A 217 0.53 -11.06 -22.06
N LYS A 218 1.20 -10.86 -23.20
CA LYS A 218 1.36 -11.85 -24.25
C LYS A 218 2.79 -12.36 -24.27
N TYR A 219 2.96 -13.60 -24.65
CA TYR A 219 4.23 -14.26 -24.87
C TYR A 219 4.28 -14.78 -26.31
N THR A 220 5.34 -14.42 -27.03
CA THR A 220 5.52 -14.69 -28.46
C THR A 220 6.84 -15.37 -28.76
N ALA A 221 6.97 -15.94 -29.95
CA ALA A 221 8.22 -16.50 -30.45
C ALA A 221 8.39 -16.15 -31.94
N PRO A 222 9.62 -15.97 -32.42
CA PRO A 222 9.87 -15.53 -33.80
C PRO A 222 9.48 -16.56 -34.88
N PHE A 223 9.33 -17.83 -34.50
CA PHE A 223 9.07 -18.96 -35.41
C PHE A 223 7.59 -19.37 -35.49
N THR A 224 6.67 -18.68 -34.80
CA THR A 224 5.23 -18.97 -34.87
C THR A 224 4.39 -17.70 -34.76
N SER A 225 3.21 -17.70 -35.37
CA SER A 225 2.19 -16.66 -35.16
C SER A 225 1.37 -16.88 -33.89
N ASP A 226 1.54 -18.02 -33.20
CA ASP A 226 0.83 -18.32 -31.97
C ASP A 226 1.22 -17.35 -30.86
N VAL A 227 0.21 -16.89 -30.13
CA VAL A 227 0.38 -15.96 -29.02
C VAL A 227 -0.25 -16.57 -27.78
N LEU A 228 0.54 -16.71 -26.72
CA LEU A 228 0.03 -17.13 -25.41
C LEU A 228 -0.23 -15.91 -24.54
N TYR A 229 -1.44 -15.80 -24.00
CA TYR A 229 -1.77 -14.78 -23.01
C TYR A 229 -1.66 -15.30 -21.59
N SER A 230 -1.42 -14.38 -20.65
CA SER A 230 -1.45 -14.63 -19.21
C SER A 230 -2.67 -15.45 -18.78
N PHE A 231 -2.54 -16.23 -17.70
CA PHE A 231 -3.65 -17.07 -17.22
C PHE A 231 -4.89 -16.27 -16.85
N SER A 232 -4.68 -15.06 -16.33
CA SER A 232 -5.73 -14.14 -15.91
C SER A 232 -5.55 -12.77 -16.56
N THR A 233 -6.67 -12.05 -16.67
CA THR A 233 -6.66 -10.59 -16.80
C THR A 233 -6.64 -9.99 -15.40
N TYR A 234 -5.61 -9.22 -15.08
CA TYR A 234 -5.47 -8.56 -13.80
C TYR A 234 -6.27 -7.26 -13.81
N THR A 235 -7.30 -7.17 -12.96
CA THR A 235 -8.09 -5.94 -12.80
C THR A 235 -7.67 -5.23 -11.53
N ILE A 236 -7.14 -4.02 -11.66
CA ILE A 236 -6.62 -3.19 -10.59
C ILE A 236 -7.57 -2.02 -10.38
N SER A 237 -8.14 -1.95 -9.17
CA SER A 237 -8.96 -0.80 -8.77
C SER A 237 -8.06 0.38 -8.44
N LEU A 238 -8.38 1.54 -9.00
CA LEU A 238 -7.56 2.74 -8.80
C LEU A 238 -8.23 3.70 -7.81
N THR A 239 -7.40 4.43 -7.08
CA THR A 239 -7.74 5.61 -6.29
C THR A 239 -6.70 6.68 -6.57
N GLU A 240 -6.92 7.90 -6.08
CA GLU A 240 -5.90 8.95 -6.19
C GLU A 240 -4.97 8.94 -5.00
N CYS A 241 -3.72 9.30 -5.22
CA CYS A 241 -2.78 9.43 -4.12
C CYS A 241 -3.15 10.66 -3.30
N SER A 242 -3.43 10.45 -2.01
CA SER A 242 -3.68 11.55 -1.10
C SER A 242 -2.47 12.49 -1.02
N PRO A 243 -2.69 13.80 -0.73
CA PRO A 243 -1.60 14.73 -0.48
C PRO A 243 -0.63 14.17 0.54
N GLU A 244 0.67 14.29 0.28
CA GLU A 244 1.69 13.77 1.18
C GLU A 244 1.67 14.54 2.51
N PHE A 245 1.83 13.81 3.61
CA PHE A 245 1.89 14.39 4.94
C PHE A 245 3.10 15.32 5.04
N ASP A 246 2.90 16.48 5.63
CA ASP A 246 4.00 17.39 5.98
C ASP A 246 4.22 17.38 7.50
N SER A 247 3.23 17.82 8.27
CA SER A 247 3.35 17.93 9.72
C SER A 247 1.98 18.01 10.41
N LEU A 248 2.02 17.91 11.74
CA LEU A 248 0.86 18.07 12.61
C LEU A 248 1.21 18.98 13.78
N SER A 249 0.39 20.00 14.00
CA SER A 249 0.55 20.94 15.13
C SER A 249 -0.65 20.84 16.07
N ALA A 250 -0.43 20.46 17.32
CA ALA A 250 -1.48 20.41 18.34
C ALA A 250 -1.58 21.74 19.09
N PHE A 251 -2.81 22.17 19.37
CA PHE A 251 -3.12 23.35 20.16
C PHE A 251 -3.61 22.93 21.54
N LYS A 252 -2.96 23.45 22.58
CA LYS A 252 -3.33 23.20 23.97
C LYS A 252 -4.74 23.70 24.27
N THR A 253 -5.37 23.11 25.28
CA THR A 253 -6.63 23.65 25.84
C THR A 253 -6.39 25.04 26.43
N LYS A 254 -7.40 25.91 26.42
CA LYS A 254 -7.29 27.29 26.92
C LYS A 254 -7.04 27.35 28.43
N CYS A 255 -7.74 26.49 29.18
CA CYS A 255 -7.64 26.32 30.62
C CYS A 255 -7.33 24.85 30.95
N ASN A 256 -6.71 24.58 32.10
CA ASN A 256 -6.37 23.22 32.54
C ASN A 256 -7.59 22.26 32.71
N TYR A 257 -8.81 22.80 32.66
CA TYR A 257 -10.05 22.06 32.83
C TYR A 257 -11.00 22.22 31.63
N SER A 258 -10.57 22.91 30.56
CA SER A 258 -11.38 23.03 29.35
C SER A 258 -11.04 21.92 28.37
N GLU A 259 -12.01 21.59 27.51
CA GLU A 259 -11.88 20.56 26.47
C GLU A 259 -11.88 21.22 25.09
N ASP A 260 -11.21 22.37 24.95
CA ASP A 260 -11.18 23.24 23.76
C ASP A 260 -9.81 23.24 23.07
N GLY A 261 -9.09 22.12 23.16
CA GLY A 261 -7.90 21.89 22.35
C GLY A 261 -8.29 21.60 20.89
N SER A 262 -7.30 21.60 20.00
CA SER A 262 -7.49 21.29 18.58
C SER A 262 -6.15 20.86 17.97
N PHE A 263 -6.12 20.54 16.68
CA PHE A 263 -4.89 20.35 15.93
C PHE A 263 -5.04 20.85 14.49
N LYS A 264 -3.91 21.12 13.85
CA LYS A 264 -3.80 21.44 12.44
C LYS A 264 -2.99 20.35 11.74
N LEU A 265 -3.59 19.71 10.75
CA LEU A 265 -2.92 18.82 9.80
C LEU A 265 -2.39 19.66 8.64
N LYS A 266 -1.16 19.38 8.22
CA LYS A 266 -0.49 20.04 7.10
C LYS A 266 -0.01 19.01 6.08
N VAL A 267 -0.24 19.29 4.80
CA VAL A 267 0.07 18.42 3.66
C VAL A 267 0.79 19.21 2.56
N LYS A 268 1.52 18.50 1.69
CA LYS A 268 2.44 19.13 0.72
C LYS A 268 1.78 19.70 -0.55
N ARG A 269 0.54 19.35 -0.85
CA ARG A 269 -0.20 19.86 -2.02
C ARG A 269 -1.65 20.18 -1.66
N ASP A 270 -2.28 21.03 -2.46
CA ASP A 270 -3.73 21.28 -2.38
C ASP A 270 -4.53 20.07 -2.85
N LEU A 271 -5.84 20.13 -2.65
CA LEU A 271 -6.81 19.19 -3.21
C LEU A 271 -7.09 19.51 -4.68
N ASP A 272 -7.17 18.47 -5.50
CA ASP A 272 -7.61 18.55 -6.89
C ASP A 272 -9.11 18.86 -6.99
N SER A 273 -9.56 19.26 -8.18
CA SER A 273 -10.99 19.56 -8.41
C SER A 273 -11.87 18.34 -8.12
N ASN A 274 -12.86 18.51 -7.23
CA ASN A 274 -13.74 17.46 -6.70
C ASN A 274 -13.05 16.43 -5.79
N GLU A 275 -11.81 16.66 -5.37
CA GLU A 275 -11.13 15.90 -4.32
C GLU A 275 -11.54 16.43 -2.94
N LYS A 276 -11.70 15.52 -1.99
CA LYS A 276 -11.97 15.83 -0.58
C LYS A 276 -10.98 15.10 0.31
N LEU A 277 -10.46 15.79 1.31
CA LEU A 277 -9.69 15.22 2.40
C LEU A 277 -10.64 14.63 3.44
N ILE A 278 -10.46 13.36 3.78
CA ILE A 278 -11.21 12.67 4.83
C ILE A 278 -10.21 12.25 5.90
N MET A 279 -10.43 12.72 7.13
CA MET A 279 -9.55 12.46 8.26
C MET A 279 -10.33 11.70 9.33
N THR A 280 -9.76 10.59 9.79
CA THR A 280 -10.31 9.80 10.89
C THR A 280 -9.41 9.92 12.13
N LEU A 281 -10.01 10.29 13.26
CA LEU A 281 -9.37 10.57 14.53
C LEU A 281 -9.61 9.44 15.54
N TYR A 282 -8.54 9.05 16.21
CA TYR A 282 -8.53 8.04 17.27
C TYR A 282 -8.03 8.68 18.56
N TYR A 283 -8.65 8.34 19.67
CA TYR A 283 -8.31 8.80 21.01
C TYR A 283 -7.78 7.65 21.86
N GLN A 284 -6.80 7.91 22.71
CA GLN A 284 -6.29 6.93 23.66
C GLN A 284 -7.19 6.83 24.90
N TYR A 285 -7.95 5.74 24.97
CA TYR A 285 -8.67 5.33 26.17
C TYR A 285 -7.81 4.37 27.03
N SER A 286 -8.32 4.00 28.19
CA SER A 286 -7.66 3.02 29.08
C SER A 286 -7.48 1.63 28.45
N THR A 287 -8.30 1.29 27.46
CA THR A 287 -8.25 0.03 26.70
C THR A 287 -7.31 0.08 25.49
N GLY A 288 -6.79 1.26 25.13
CA GLY A 288 -5.99 1.48 23.92
C GLY A 288 -6.54 2.61 23.06
N PHE A 289 -6.02 2.74 21.84
CA PHE A 289 -6.55 3.69 20.85
C PHE A 289 -7.85 3.14 20.24
N ASP A 290 -8.88 3.97 20.23
CA ASP A 290 -10.16 3.70 19.56
C ASP A 290 -10.69 4.99 18.92
N LEU A 291 -11.74 4.91 18.11
CA LEU A 291 -12.38 6.06 17.48
C LEU A 291 -12.74 7.14 18.52
N ALA A 292 -12.34 8.37 18.24
CA ALA A 292 -12.72 9.52 19.08
C ALA A 292 -14.23 9.80 18.98
N PRO A 293 -14.82 10.58 19.91
CA PRO A 293 -16.14 11.16 19.69
C PRO A 293 -16.11 12.04 18.43
N ASN A 294 -17.09 11.87 17.53
CA ASN A 294 -17.09 12.49 16.20
C ASN A 294 -15.77 12.22 15.45
N PRO A 295 -15.46 10.94 15.15
CA PRO A 295 -14.12 10.52 14.77
C PRO A 295 -13.73 10.95 13.36
N GLN A 296 -14.54 11.72 12.63
CA GLN A 296 -14.27 11.98 11.23
C GLN A 296 -14.66 13.38 10.80
N GLU A 297 -13.76 14.02 10.07
CA GLU A 297 -14.01 15.26 9.34
C GLU A 297 -13.73 15.08 7.86
N THR A 298 -14.49 15.81 7.05
CA THR A 298 -14.26 15.91 5.60
C THR A 298 -14.05 17.37 5.25
N SER A 299 -12.98 17.67 4.51
CA SER A 299 -12.71 18.99 3.98
C SER A 299 -12.59 18.96 2.47
N SER A 300 -13.22 19.93 1.80
CA SER A 300 -13.08 20.15 0.36
C SER A 300 -12.12 21.30 0.04
N ASN A 301 -11.59 22.00 1.05
CA ASN A 301 -10.72 23.16 0.87
C ASN A 301 -9.61 23.13 1.92
N LEU A 302 -8.39 23.40 1.50
CA LEU A 302 -7.25 23.57 2.42
C LEU A 302 -6.82 25.03 2.45
N PHE A 303 -6.26 25.44 3.58
CA PHE A 303 -5.67 26.76 3.73
C PHE A 303 -4.24 26.75 3.19
N ASN A 304 -3.92 27.66 2.26
CA ASN A 304 -2.57 27.81 1.73
C ASN A 304 -1.68 28.53 2.75
N GLU A 305 -0.64 27.84 3.22
CA GLU A 305 0.31 28.36 4.21
C GLU A 305 1.45 29.13 3.52
N PRO A 306 2.12 30.07 4.23
CA PRO A 306 3.17 30.91 3.64
C PRO A 306 4.37 30.15 3.06
N ASP A 307 4.58 28.89 3.45
CA ASP A 307 5.67 28.04 2.97
C ASP A 307 5.28 27.17 1.75
N GLY A 308 4.09 27.41 1.17
CA GLY A 308 3.60 26.74 -0.04
C GLY A 308 2.95 25.38 0.21
N SER A 309 2.76 25.01 1.49
CA SER A 309 1.99 23.85 1.89
C SER A 309 0.51 24.19 2.13
N TYR A 310 -0.28 23.17 2.49
CA TYR A 310 -1.72 23.30 2.65
C TYR A 310 -2.17 22.69 3.97
N SER A 311 -3.11 23.32 4.66
CA SER A 311 -3.52 22.87 6.00
C SER A 311 -5.02 22.81 6.21
N HIS A 312 -5.42 21.95 7.15
CA HIS A 312 -6.77 21.87 7.68
C HIS A 312 -6.69 21.86 9.21
N THR A 313 -7.50 22.70 9.85
CA THR A 313 -7.63 22.72 11.32
C THR A 313 -8.87 21.94 11.70
N TRP A 314 -8.73 20.98 12.62
CA TRP A 314 -9.84 20.22 13.15
C TRP A 314 -10.86 21.15 13.79
N SER A 315 -12.10 21.06 13.34
CA SER A 315 -13.15 22.03 13.64
C SER A 315 -13.78 21.83 15.02
N GLU A 316 -13.82 20.59 15.50
CA GLU A 316 -14.40 20.27 16.80
C GLU A 316 -13.42 20.49 17.95
N ASN A 317 -13.96 20.83 19.11
CA ASN A 317 -13.18 20.98 20.34
C ASN A 317 -12.75 19.60 20.85
N LEU A 318 -11.48 19.47 21.21
CA LEU A 318 -10.89 18.22 21.68
C LEU A 318 -10.37 18.36 23.12
N PRO A 319 -10.65 17.39 24.01
CA PRO A 319 -10.02 17.34 25.33
C PRO A 319 -8.51 17.14 25.25
N SER A 320 -7.82 17.38 26.36
CA SER A 320 -6.41 16.98 26.47
C SER A 320 -6.28 15.47 26.41
N GLY A 321 -5.27 14.98 25.69
CA GLY A 321 -4.97 13.56 25.61
C GLY A 321 -4.07 13.21 24.44
N ASN A 322 -3.90 11.91 24.22
CA ASN A 322 -3.12 11.38 23.11
C ASN A 322 -4.05 10.93 22.00
N TYR A 323 -3.68 11.29 20.78
CA TYR A 323 -4.46 11.07 19.58
C TYR A 323 -3.64 10.42 18.49
N LYS A 324 -4.33 9.72 17.60
CA LYS A 324 -3.82 9.31 16.30
C LYS A 324 -4.77 9.78 15.21
N ILE A 325 -4.22 10.11 14.06
CA ILE A 325 -4.97 10.47 12.87
C ILE A 325 -4.52 9.60 11.71
N LYS A 326 -5.51 9.15 10.92
CA LYS A 326 -5.34 8.66 9.56
C LYS A 326 -6.08 9.60 8.63
N TYR A 327 -5.59 9.76 7.42
CA TYR A 327 -6.33 10.49 6.40
C TYR A 327 -6.12 9.87 5.04
N GLN A 328 -7.09 10.09 4.16
CA GLN A 328 -7.00 9.79 2.74
C GLN A 328 -7.92 10.76 2.00
N THR A 329 -7.77 10.83 0.68
CA THR A 329 -8.62 11.63 -0.18
C THR A 329 -9.61 10.78 -0.95
N LYS A 330 -10.68 11.43 -1.37
CA LYS A 330 -11.72 10.83 -2.21
C LYS A 330 -12.14 11.84 -3.28
N ILE A 331 -12.14 11.41 -4.54
CA ILE A 331 -12.80 12.15 -5.61
C ILE A 331 -14.28 11.81 -5.68
N GLY A 332 -15.10 12.84 -5.88
CA GLY A 332 -16.53 12.72 -6.17
C GLY A 332 -17.42 12.84 -4.92
N SER A 333 -18.58 12.19 -4.96
CA SER A 333 -19.60 12.32 -3.93
C SER A 333 -19.49 11.27 -2.81
N GLY A 334 -20.04 11.59 -1.64
CA GLY A 334 -20.07 10.73 -0.44
C GLY A 334 -18.81 10.81 0.45
N GLY A 335 -18.80 10.03 1.53
CA GLY A 335 -17.68 9.89 2.46
C GLY A 335 -17.01 8.51 2.41
N ILE A 336 -16.14 8.23 3.39
CA ILE A 336 -15.56 6.90 3.66
C ILE A 336 -15.89 6.58 5.11
N SER A 337 -16.55 5.45 5.39
CA SER A 337 -16.90 5.08 6.77
C SER A 337 -15.64 5.06 7.66
N PRO A 338 -15.67 5.53 8.93
CA PRO A 338 -14.54 5.40 9.86
C PRO A 338 -14.08 3.94 10.08
N THR A 339 -14.93 2.96 9.75
CA THR A 339 -14.66 1.53 9.85
C THR A 339 -14.34 0.86 8.51
N ASP A 340 -14.16 1.64 7.44
CA ASP A 340 -13.82 1.13 6.11
C ASP A 340 -12.47 0.35 6.14
N PRO A 341 -12.38 -0.85 5.54
CA PRO A 341 -11.15 -1.63 5.52
C PRO A 341 -9.93 -0.89 4.93
N THR A 342 -10.15 0.11 4.06
CA THR A 342 -9.06 0.93 3.50
C THR A 342 -8.25 1.67 4.57
N TRP A 343 -8.81 1.93 5.76
CA TRP A 343 -8.05 2.54 6.87
C TRP A 343 -6.96 1.64 7.44
N THR A 344 -7.00 0.33 7.20
CA THR A 344 -6.05 -0.63 7.78
C THR A 344 -4.65 -0.54 7.18
N THR A 345 -4.54 -0.06 5.94
CA THR A 345 -3.27 0.05 5.21
C THR A 345 -2.65 1.44 5.27
N LEU A 346 -3.37 2.43 5.80
CA LEU A 346 -2.92 3.82 5.87
C LEU A 346 -1.98 4.07 7.06
N SER A 347 -1.00 4.94 6.84
CA SER A 347 -0.08 5.44 7.87
C SER A 347 -0.83 6.16 8.99
N GLU A 348 -0.32 5.99 10.22
CA GLU A 348 -0.84 6.64 11.44
C GLU A 348 0.09 7.76 11.90
N TYR A 349 -0.49 8.92 12.22
CA TYR A 349 0.26 10.06 12.77
C TYR A 349 -0.22 10.35 14.19
N SER A 350 0.70 10.33 15.16
CA SER A 350 0.37 10.51 16.59
C SER A 350 0.66 11.93 17.05
N PHE A 351 -0.16 12.44 17.97
CA PHE A 351 0.03 13.75 18.59
C PHE A 351 -0.61 13.83 19.98
N THR A 352 -0.25 14.86 20.74
CA THR A 352 -0.76 15.07 22.10
C THR A 352 -1.31 16.49 22.24
N ILE A 353 -2.55 16.59 22.72
CA ILE A 353 -3.12 17.85 23.20
C ILE A 353 -2.85 17.92 24.70
N THR A 354 -2.03 18.88 25.11
CA THR A 354 -1.73 19.09 26.54
C THR A 354 -2.66 20.14 27.14
N ASN A 355 -2.94 20.01 28.44
CA ASN A 355 -3.62 21.06 29.17
C ASN A 355 -2.78 22.35 29.29
N ALA A 356 -3.43 23.52 29.31
CA ALA A 356 -2.79 24.75 29.77
C ALA A 356 -2.37 24.63 31.25
N ARG A 357 -1.32 25.37 31.63
CA ARG A 357 -0.88 25.43 33.02
C ARG A 357 -1.99 25.98 33.91
N ARG A 358 -2.19 25.33 35.05
CA ARG A 358 -3.17 25.75 36.06
C ARG A 358 -2.82 27.12 36.62
N VAL A 359 -3.86 27.89 36.94
CA VAL A 359 -3.71 29.08 37.77
C VAL A 359 -3.56 28.67 39.24
N GLU A 360 -2.42 29.00 39.83
CA GLU A 360 -2.07 28.70 41.22
C GLU A 360 -1.65 29.98 41.95
N PHE A 361 -1.95 30.07 43.24
CA PHE A 361 -1.54 31.18 44.08
C PHE A 361 -1.45 30.76 45.55
N SER A 362 -0.71 31.53 46.33
CA SER A 362 -0.71 31.51 47.78
C SER A 362 -1.31 32.80 48.31
N ALA A 363 -1.96 32.75 49.47
CA ALA A 363 -2.47 33.94 50.14
C ALA A 363 -2.14 33.90 51.63
N GLU A 364 -1.71 35.02 52.16
CA GLU A 364 -1.45 35.22 53.59
C GLU A 364 -2.14 36.49 54.09
N LYS A 365 -2.61 36.43 55.33
CA LYS A 365 -3.08 37.62 56.03
C LYS A 365 -1.86 38.40 56.52
N LEU A 366 -1.78 39.69 56.17
CA LEU A 366 -0.72 40.57 56.66
C LEU A 366 -1.12 41.22 57.98
N ASN A 367 -2.34 41.77 58.07
CA ASN A 367 -2.89 42.35 59.30
C ASN A 367 -4.42 42.32 59.31
N ASP A 368 -5.00 42.26 60.50
CA ASP A 368 -6.41 42.63 60.73
C ASP A 368 -6.60 44.15 60.69
N GLU A 369 -7.85 44.59 60.67
CA GLU A 369 -8.17 45.98 60.98
C GLU A 369 -7.59 46.39 62.35
N SER A 370 -7.01 47.59 62.42
CA SER A 370 -6.43 48.14 63.64
C SER A 370 -7.50 48.58 64.65
N CYS A 371 -8.68 48.99 64.17
CA CYS A 371 -9.85 49.32 64.97
C CYS A 371 -11.13 49.02 64.19
N PHE A 372 -12.26 48.84 64.91
CA PHE A 372 -13.57 48.61 64.30
C PHE A 372 -13.89 49.70 63.27
N GLU A 373 -14.35 49.29 62.08
CA GLU A 373 -14.75 50.15 60.95
C GLU A 373 -13.62 50.97 60.27
N VAL A 374 -12.34 50.72 60.60
CA VAL A 374 -11.22 51.41 59.92
C VAL A 374 -10.93 50.80 58.54
N GLU A 375 -11.34 49.55 58.29
CA GLU A 375 -11.14 48.84 57.02
C GLU A 375 -9.66 48.70 56.61
N ASP A 376 -8.67 48.88 57.47
CA ASP A 376 -7.24 48.85 57.11
C ASP A 376 -6.61 47.44 57.09
N GLY A 377 -7.42 46.38 57.13
CA GLY A 377 -6.96 44.99 56.98
C GLY A 377 -6.34 44.71 55.61
N LYS A 378 -5.38 43.76 55.57
CA LYS A 378 -4.63 43.44 54.34
C LYS A 378 -4.39 41.94 54.16
N ILE A 379 -4.52 41.51 52.92
CA ILE A 379 -4.15 40.16 52.46
C ILE A 379 -3.11 40.31 51.36
N ARG A 380 -2.05 39.51 51.40
CA ARG A 380 -1.11 39.37 50.30
C ARG A 380 -1.44 38.12 49.52
N VAL A 381 -1.60 38.28 48.21
CA VAL A 381 -1.63 37.18 47.25
C VAL A 381 -0.28 37.13 46.57
N TYR A 382 0.39 35.98 46.58
CA TYR A 382 1.76 35.84 46.09
C TYR A 382 1.97 34.47 45.46
N ASN A 383 3.12 34.28 44.80
CA ASN A 383 3.43 33.09 44.01
C ASN A 383 2.33 32.78 42.99
N VAL A 384 1.77 33.82 42.36
CA VAL A 384 0.74 33.64 41.33
C VAL A 384 1.40 33.10 40.06
N ILE A 385 0.94 31.95 39.60
CA ILE A 385 1.48 31.20 38.48
C ILE A 385 0.34 30.84 37.52
N SER A 386 0.56 30.99 36.21
CA SER A 386 -0.30 30.50 35.11
C SER A 386 0.57 30.28 33.86
N GLU A 387 -0.04 30.03 32.70
CA GLU A 387 0.63 30.04 31.40
C GLU A 387 1.34 31.39 31.17
N SER A 388 2.46 31.36 30.46
CA SER A 388 3.25 32.55 30.13
C SER A 388 2.42 33.63 29.44
N ASN A 389 2.78 34.90 29.64
CA ASN A 389 2.15 36.08 29.03
C ASN A 389 0.67 36.30 29.41
N ARG A 390 0.22 35.77 30.54
CA ARG A 390 -1.12 36.06 31.08
C ARG A 390 -1.03 37.07 32.23
N SER A 391 -2.00 37.99 32.29
CA SER A 391 -2.21 38.87 33.44
C SER A 391 -3.28 38.28 34.36
N PHE A 392 -3.43 38.83 35.57
CA PHE A 392 -4.29 38.27 36.59
C PHE A 392 -5.36 39.27 37.04
N SER A 393 -6.47 38.74 37.52
CA SER A 393 -7.48 39.54 38.22
C SER A 393 -7.97 38.78 39.45
N TYR A 394 -8.27 39.53 40.52
CA TYR A 394 -8.89 38.99 41.73
C TYR A 394 -10.25 39.62 42.00
N ILE A 395 -11.10 38.90 42.72
CA ILE A 395 -12.36 39.39 43.28
C ILE A 395 -12.45 38.92 44.74
N VAL A 396 -12.91 39.80 45.63
CA VAL A 396 -13.02 39.53 47.06
C VAL A 396 -14.47 39.58 47.48
N TYR A 397 -14.91 38.53 48.16
CA TYR A 397 -16.22 38.45 48.76
C TYR A 397 -16.13 38.47 50.28
N GLU A 398 -17.05 39.17 50.92
CA GLU A 398 -17.36 38.99 52.33
C GLU A 398 -18.33 37.81 52.48
N VAL A 399 -18.10 36.95 53.48
CA VAL A 399 -18.94 35.80 53.80
C VAL A 399 -19.80 36.14 55.01
N GLN A 400 -21.12 36.23 54.80
CA GLN A 400 -22.11 36.51 55.84
C GLN A 400 -22.85 35.22 56.21
N GLY A 401 -22.75 34.78 57.48
CA GLY A 401 -23.32 33.52 57.93
C GLY A 401 -22.64 32.30 57.30
N THR A 402 -23.43 31.30 56.91
CA THR A 402 -22.91 30.02 56.41
C THR A 402 -22.62 30.01 54.91
N ASN A 403 -23.43 30.65 54.07
CA ASN A 403 -23.33 30.56 52.60
C ASN A 403 -23.56 31.86 51.81
N THR A 404 -23.97 32.95 52.46
CA THR A 404 -24.23 34.22 51.75
C THR A 404 -22.91 34.94 51.51
N VAL A 405 -22.69 35.41 50.28
CA VAL A 405 -21.50 36.17 49.92
C VAL A 405 -21.88 37.50 49.28
N THR A 406 -21.25 38.59 49.71
CA THR A 406 -21.39 39.93 49.13
C THR A 406 -20.07 40.34 48.50
N VAL A 407 -20.10 41.05 47.37
CA VAL A 407 -18.87 41.51 46.70
C VAL A 407 -18.30 42.68 47.50
N LEU A 408 -17.12 42.47 48.10
CA LEU A 408 -16.38 43.52 48.80
C LEU A 408 -15.47 44.30 47.85
N LYS A 409 -14.83 43.60 46.91
CA LYS A 409 -14.07 44.20 45.82
C LYS A 409 -14.38 43.47 44.53
N ASN A 410 -14.71 44.23 43.48
CA ASN A 410 -14.95 43.69 42.15
C ASN A 410 -13.62 43.29 41.47
N TRP A 411 -13.72 42.66 40.29
CA TRP A 411 -12.57 42.23 39.49
C TRP A 411 -11.54 43.35 39.32
N THR A 412 -10.39 43.17 39.96
CA THR A 412 -9.27 44.11 39.94
C THR A 412 -8.07 43.42 39.32
N SER A 413 -7.50 44.03 38.28
CA SER A 413 -6.37 43.47 37.54
C SER A 413 -5.03 43.81 38.18
N PHE A 414 -4.07 42.89 38.06
CA PHE A 414 -2.68 43.08 38.46
C PHE A 414 -1.75 42.29 37.53
N ALA A 415 -0.53 42.78 37.34
CA ALA A 415 0.43 42.24 36.37
C ALA A 415 1.60 41.47 37.00
N SER A 416 1.86 41.66 38.29
CA SER A 416 2.90 40.96 39.04
C SER A 416 2.44 39.59 39.53
N ASN A 417 3.38 38.71 39.88
CA ASN A 417 3.11 37.45 40.59
C ASN A 417 2.71 37.65 42.07
N ASN A 418 2.46 38.90 42.47
CA ASN A 418 2.19 39.34 43.83
C ASN A 418 1.27 40.56 43.82
N VAL A 419 0.30 40.61 44.72
CA VAL A 419 -0.54 41.79 44.96
C VAL A 419 -0.94 41.88 46.43
N ILE A 420 -0.93 43.08 46.97
CA ILE A 420 -1.47 43.37 48.30
C ILE A 420 -2.89 43.93 48.12
N ILE A 421 -3.85 43.22 48.69
CA ILE A 421 -5.26 43.61 48.73
C ILE A 421 -5.48 44.36 50.05
N ASN A 422 -5.67 45.67 49.96
CA ASN A 422 -5.91 46.57 51.10
C ASN A 422 -7.39 46.93 51.24
N ASN A 423 -7.74 47.68 52.28
CA ASN A 423 -9.10 48.17 52.53
C ASN A 423 -10.07 46.99 52.76
N LEU A 424 -9.74 46.12 53.72
CA LEU A 424 -10.46 44.89 54.05
C LEU A 424 -10.95 44.92 55.50
N LYS A 425 -12.18 44.44 55.71
CA LYS A 425 -12.78 44.29 57.04
C LYS A 425 -12.30 43.05 57.78
N LYS A 426 -12.36 43.07 59.11
CA LYS A 426 -12.15 41.89 59.97
C LYS A 426 -13.38 40.98 59.90
N THR A 427 -13.46 40.22 58.82
CA THR A 427 -14.55 39.30 58.52
C THR A 427 -14.02 38.04 57.83
N ARG A 428 -14.89 37.06 57.60
CA ARG A 428 -14.53 35.89 56.79
C ARG A 428 -14.58 36.29 55.31
N LEU A 429 -13.45 36.16 54.61
CA LEU A 429 -13.33 36.53 53.21
C LEU A 429 -13.20 35.29 52.31
N ARG A 430 -13.74 35.38 51.10
CA ARG A 430 -13.49 34.43 50.02
C ARG A 430 -12.83 35.16 48.86
N LEU A 431 -11.66 34.68 48.45
CA LEU A 431 -10.91 35.18 47.32
C LEU A 431 -11.15 34.28 46.10
N LYS A 432 -11.36 34.87 44.93
CA LYS A 432 -11.21 34.16 43.65
C LYS A 432 -10.20 34.89 42.79
N LEU A 433 -9.42 34.11 42.05
CA LEU A 433 -8.40 34.60 41.13
C LEU A 433 -8.62 33.94 39.78
N LYS A 434 -8.46 34.73 38.71
CA LYS A 434 -8.45 34.26 37.33
C LYS A 434 -7.33 34.92 36.54
N ASP A 435 -6.96 34.31 35.43
CA ASP A 435 -6.06 34.93 34.46
C ASP A 435 -6.82 35.71 33.36
N SER A 436 -6.06 36.34 32.46
CA SER A 436 -6.59 37.13 31.34
C SER A 436 -7.37 36.32 30.30
N GLN A 437 -7.26 34.99 30.32
CA GLN A 437 -8.05 34.08 29.48
C GLN A 437 -9.33 33.61 30.18
N GLY A 438 -9.56 34.05 31.43
CA GLY A 438 -10.72 33.67 32.23
C GLY A 438 -10.55 32.33 32.96
N CYS A 439 -9.34 31.77 33.00
CA CYS A 439 -9.07 30.52 33.70
C CYS A 439 -8.98 30.78 35.21
N PHE A 440 -9.78 30.07 35.99
CA PHE A 440 -9.83 30.25 37.45
C PHE A 440 -8.81 29.36 38.16
N ALA A 441 -8.29 29.87 39.28
CA ALA A 441 -7.62 29.04 40.27
C ALA A 441 -8.64 28.15 40.98
N LYS A 442 -8.84 26.93 40.46
CA LYS A 442 -9.70 25.90 41.06
C LYS A 442 -8.82 24.82 41.65
N LEU A 443 -9.07 24.39 42.89
CA LEU A 443 -8.60 23.10 43.41
C LEU A 443 -9.40 21.98 42.70
N ASN A 444 -8.76 20.86 42.37
CA ASN A 444 -9.38 19.72 41.69
C ASN A 444 -9.93 18.81 42.78
#